data_AF-A0A838V5L0-F1
#
_entry.id   AF-A0A838V5L0-F1
#
_cell.length_a   1.000
_cell.length_b   1.000
_cell.length_c   1.000
_cell.angle_alpha   90.00
_cell.angle_beta   90.00
_cell.angle_gamma   90.00
#
_symmetry.space_group_name_H-M   'P 1'
#
loop_
_entity.id
_entity.type
_entity.pdbx_description
1 polymer ?
#
loop_
_entity_poly.entity_id
_entity_poly.type
_entity_poly.pdbx_seq_one_letter_code
_entity_poly.pdbx_strand_id
1 'polypeptide(L)'
;MSPGAENGRWRARILVGGSLLATLALIGVYLAAGGASYTPEKTQDPCNPRPWSNPQSLGEIADQFSVSALDGAACQLGVSRETMARALASTAARERFAKRYGIDDAKLTKAIRAGLLRAIDDSENAGALSPLIGAPLRATVENIPLDQAIELVKNAKSAFSNLQNFLGPAGALIEEFLP
;
A
#
# COMPACT_ATOMS: atom_id res chain seq x y z
N MET A 1 -6.15 40.94 -42.05
CA MET A 1 -4.89 40.51 -41.40
C MET A 1 -5.03 40.79 -39.91
N SER A 2 -5.35 39.79 -39.08
CA SER A 2 -5.69 40.02 -37.67
C SER A 2 -4.44 40.00 -36.77
N PRO A 3 -4.15 41.08 -36.02
CA PRO A 3 -2.94 41.21 -35.19
C PRO A 3 -2.96 40.38 -33.88
N GLY A 4 -3.95 39.49 -33.69
CA GLY A 4 -4.11 38.71 -32.45
C GLY A 4 -3.34 37.39 -32.39
N ALA A 5 -2.80 36.89 -33.50
CA ALA A 5 -2.22 35.53 -33.56
C ALA A 5 -0.77 35.41 -33.04
N GLU A 6 0.01 36.50 -33.03
CA GLU A 6 1.40 36.49 -32.57
C GLU A 6 1.55 36.45 -31.04
N ASN A 7 0.73 37.23 -30.32
CA ASN A 7 0.77 37.27 -28.86
C ASN A 7 0.37 35.93 -28.21
N GLY A 8 -0.54 35.18 -28.83
CA GLY A 8 -0.94 33.85 -28.37
C GLY A 8 0.18 32.81 -28.50
N ARG A 9 0.90 32.82 -29.63
CA ARG A 9 2.05 31.92 -29.86
C ARG A 9 3.23 32.23 -28.94
N TRP A 10 3.47 33.50 -28.63
CA TRP A 10 4.56 33.91 -27.74
C TRP A 10 4.28 33.55 -26.28
N ARG A 11 3.06 33.78 -25.79
CA ARG A 11 2.61 33.32 -24.48
C ARG A 11 2.65 31.80 -24.35
N ALA A 12 2.21 31.08 -25.38
CA ALA A 12 2.30 29.62 -25.40
C ALA A 12 3.74 29.12 -25.33
N ARG A 13 4.66 29.75 -26.07
CA ARG A 13 6.10 29.42 -26.03
C ARG A 13 6.73 29.67 -24.66
N ILE A 14 6.36 30.75 -23.99
CA ILE A 14 6.86 31.05 -22.63
C ILE A 14 6.31 30.04 -21.62
N LEU A 15 5.04 29.68 -21.71
CA LEU A 15 4.46 28.69 -20.82
C LEU A 15 5.12 27.32 -20.99
N VAL A 16 5.31 26.87 -22.23
CA VAL A 16 5.99 25.61 -22.54
C VAL A 16 7.47 25.64 -22.13
N GLY A 17 8.16 26.75 -22.40
CA GLY A 17 9.55 26.92 -21.98
C GLY A 17 9.69 26.94 -20.46
N GLY A 18 8.81 27.66 -19.76
CA GLY A 18 8.76 27.74 -18.32
C GLY A 18 8.48 26.39 -17.66
N SER A 19 7.53 25.61 -18.20
CA SER A 19 7.25 24.27 -17.67
C SER A 19 8.43 23.33 -17.84
N LEU A 20 9.10 23.34 -19.00
CA LEU A 20 10.28 22.51 -19.24
C LEU A 20 11.42 22.85 -18.29
N LEU A 21 11.66 24.14 -18.06
CA LEU A 21 12.67 24.60 -17.10
C LEU A 21 12.32 24.19 -15.67
N ALA A 22 11.05 24.33 -15.26
CA ALA A 22 10.60 23.90 -13.94
C ALA A 22 10.77 22.38 -13.74
N THR A 23 10.43 21.56 -14.74
CA THR A 23 10.64 20.11 -14.69
C THR A 23 12.13 19.75 -14.57
N LEU A 24 12.99 20.37 -15.37
CA LEU A 24 14.44 20.13 -15.31
C LEU A 24 15.02 20.56 -13.96
N ALA A 25 14.55 21.68 -13.41
CA ALA A 25 14.96 22.16 -12.09
C ALA A 25 14.56 21.15 -11.00
N LEU A 26 13.32 20.64 -11.01
CA LEU A 26 12.84 19.63 -10.06
C LEU A 26 13.65 18.32 -10.15
N ILE A 27 13.92 17.84 -11.37
CA ILE A 27 14.76 16.65 -11.57
C ILE A 27 16.16 16.90 -11.01
N GLY A 28 16.76 18.06 -11.28
CA GLY A 28 18.07 18.43 -10.74
C GLY A 28 18.10 18.45 -9.21
N VAL A 29 17.11 19.04 -8.57
CA VAL A 29 16.96 19.05 -7.11
C VAL A 29 16.82 17.63 -6.56
N TYR A 30 15.99 16.78 -7.19
CA TYR A 30 15.80 15.39 -6.77
C TYR A 30 17.10 14.59 -6.84
N LEU A 31 17.86 14.74 -7.94
CA LEU A 31 19.14 14.06 -8.10
C LEU A 31 20.17 14.56 -7.08
N ALA A 32 20.23 15.87 -6.83
CA ALA A 32 21.12 16.48 -5.83
C ALA A 32 20.78 16.03 -4.39
N ALA A 33 19.49 15.79 -4.11
CA ALA A 33 19.01 15.22 -2.85
C ALA A 33 19.30 13.71 -2.68
N GLY A 34 20.01 13.08 -3.63
CA GLY A 34 20.34 11.66 -3.57
C GLY A 34 19.32 10.74 -4.24
N GLY A 35 18.41 11.28 -5.06
CA GLY A 35 17.40 10.48 -5.78
C GLY A 35 17.99 9.43 -6.73
N ALA A 36 19.26 9.56 -7.12
CA ALA A 36 19.97 8.58 -7.95
C ALA A 36 20.69 7.47 -7.18
N SER A 37 20.87 7.59 -5.86
CA SER A 37 21.65 6.62 -5.07
C SER A 37 20.78 5.50 -4.49
N TYR A 38 19.71 5.10 -5.20
CA TYR A 38 18.91 3.96 -4.79
C TYR A 38 19.68 2.66 -5.02
N THR A 39 20.30 2.13 -3.97
CA THR A 39 20.76 0.74 -3.91
C THR A 39 19.60 -0.13 -3.44
N PRO A 40 19.11 -1.08 -4.26
CA PRO A 40 18.08 -2.02 -3.81
C PRO A 40 18.64 -2.82 -2.65
N GLU A 41 18.10 -2.60 -1.46
CA GLU A 41 18.45 -3.40 -0.29
C GLU A 41 18.11 -4.86 -0.60
N LYS A 42 19.00 -5.78 -0.25
CA LYS A 42 18.83 -7.21 -0.54
C LYS A 42 17.50 -7.66 0.06
N THR A 43 16.65 -8.30 -0.76
CA THR A 43 15.35 -8.84 -0.33
C THR A 43 15.56 -9.70 0.90
N GLN A 44 15.01 -9.23 2.02
CA GLN A 44 15.11 -9.88 3.31
C GLN A 44 14.27 -11.16 3.30
N ASP A 45 14.75 -12.17 4.03
CA ASP A 45 14.01 -13.41 4.20
C ASP A 45 12.69 -13.13 4.94
N PRO A 46 11.52 -13.44 4.35
CA PRO A 46 10.23 -13.20 4.99
C PRO A 46 10.01 -14.05 6.24
N CYS A 47 10.75 -15.13 6.43
CA CYS A 47 10.64 -15.96 7.64
C CYS A 47 11.40 -15.35 8.83
N ASN A 48 12.44 -14.56 8.58
CA ASN A 48 13.22 -13.95 9.64
C ASN A 48 12.46 -12.78 10.30
N PRO A 49 12.46 -12.69 11.63
CA PRO A 49 11.83 -11.58 12.33
C PRO A 49 12.52 -10.26 11.97
N ARG A 50 11.72 -9.22 11.74
CA ARG A 50 12.22 -7.86 11.54
C ARG A 50 12.19 -7.09 12.86
N PRO A 51 13.14 -6.17 13.09
CA PRO A 51 13.05 -5.25 14.21
C PRO A 51 11.83 -4.35 14.01
N TRP A 52 10.95 -4.32 15.01
CA TRP A 52 9.83 -3.40 15.04
C TRP A 52 10.35 -2.00 15.40
N SER A 53 10.10 -1.00 14.55
CA SER A 53 10.45 0.38 14.85
C SER A 53 9.41 0.97 15.79
N ASN A 54 9.81 1.76 16.79
CA ASN A 54 8.90 2.39 17.74
C ASN A 54 8.01 3.43 17.03
N PRO A 55 6.78 3.07 16.64
CA PRO A 55 5.96 3.92 15.79
C PRO A 55 5.32 5.02 16.64
N GLN A 56 5.32 6.24 16.13
CA GLN A 56 4.73 7.41 16.81
C GLN A 56 3.29 7.67 16.33
N SER A 57 2.84 7.00 15.26
CA SER A 57 1.50 7.19 14.71
C SER A 57 0.78 5.87 14.40
N LEU A 58 -0.55 5.93 14.32
CA LEU A 58 -1.38 4.81 13.89
C LEU A 58 -1.08 4.36 12.46
N GLY A 59 -0.68 5.29 11.58
CA GLY A 59 -0.29 4.97 10.21
C GLY A 59 0.95 4.08 10.16
N GLU A 60 1.99 4.43 10.93
CA GLU A 60 3.22 3.64 11.03
C GLU A 60 2.98 2.25 11.65
N ILE A 61 2.04 2.15 12.60
CA ILE A 61 1.61 0.84 13.13
C ILE A 61 0.95 0.02 12.04
N ALA A 62 0.02 0.60 11.27
CA ALA A 62 -0.68 -0.09 10.20
C ALA A 62 0.28 -0.54 9.09
N ASP A 63 1.28 0.26 8.75
CA ASP A 63 2.32 -0.09 7.78
C ASP A 63 3.15 -1.27 8.26
N GLN A 64 3.66 -1.21 9.49
CA GLN A 64 4.45 -2.31 10.07
C GLN A 64 3.64 -3.60 10.21
N PHE A 65 2.38 -3.48 10.62
CA PHE A 65 1.45 -4.61 10.69
C PHE A 65 1.24 -5.24 9.31
N SER A 66 0.94 -4.43 8.29
CA SER A 66 0.71 -4.90 6.92
C SER A 66 1.94 -5.61 6.35
N VAL A 67 3.11 -5.06 6.65
CA VAL A 67 4.41 -5.59 6.23
C VAL A 67 4.73 -6.92 6.95
N SER A 68 4.44 -7.04 8.25
CA SER A 68 4.58 -8.31 8.99
C SER A 68 3.57 -9.36 8.49
N ALA A 69 2.35 -8.96 8.16
CA ALA A 69 1.35 -9.88 7.62
C ALA A 69 1.78 -10.45 6.26
N LEU A 70 2.35 -9.61 5.39
CA LEU A 70 2.92 -10.05 4.11
C LEU A 70 4.09 -11.02 4.30
N ASP A 71 4.98 -10.76 5.25
CA ASP A 71 6.10 -11.64 5.58
C ASP A 71 5.60 -13.00 6.05
N GLY A 72 4.69 -13.05 7.01
CA GLY A 72 4.17 -14.32 7.53
C GLY A 72 3.47 -15.14 6.44
N ALA A 73 2.70 -14.50 5.56
CA ALA A 73 2.06 -15.18 4.45
C ALA A 73 3.06 -15.67 3.39
N ALA A 74 4.07 -14.85 3.07
CA ALA A 74 5.14 -15.21 2.14
C ALA A 74 5.98 -16.37 2.68
N CYS A 75 6.32 -16.34 3.98
CA CYS A 75 7.01 -17.41 4.68
C CYS A 75 6.20 -18.72 4.63
N GLN A 76 4.90 -18.65 4.91
CA GLN A 76 4.01 -19.82 4.87
C GLN A 76 3.91 -20.48 3.48
N LEU A 77 4.11 -19.70 2.41
CA LEU A 77 4.09 -20.19 1.02
C LEU A 77 5.49 -20.46 0.43
N GLY A 78 6.56 -20.12 1.15
CA GLY A 78 7.93 -20.26 0.66
C GLY A 78 8.26 -19.37 -0.54
N VAL A 79 7.66 -18.18 -0.61
CA VAL A 79 7.89 -17.19 -1.69
C VAL A 79 8.48 -15.91 -1.12
N SER A 80 9.02 -15.03 -1.98
CA SER A 80 9.47 -13.71 -1.51
C SER A 80 8.29 -12.81 -1.14
N ARG A 81 8.50 -11.86 -0.22
CA ARG A 81 7.51 -10.84 0.16
C ARG A 81 6.97 -10.07 -1.04
N GLU A 82 7.84 -9.71 -1.98
CA GLU A 82 7.49 -8.95 -3.19
C GLU A 82 6.61 -9.78 -4.13
N THR A 83 6.87 -11.10 -4.18
CA THR A 83 6.05 -12.05 -4.92
C THR A 83 4.65 -12.13 -4.30
N MET A 84 4.57 -12.22 -2.96
CA MET A 84 3.30 -12.25 -2.23
C MET A 84 2.53 -10.94 -2.36
N ALA A 85 3.18 -9.79 -2.21
CA ALA A 85 2.57 -8.48 -2.38
C ALA A 85 2.00 -8.31 -3.79
N ARG A 86 2.76 -8.74 -4.81
CA ARG A 86 2.29 -8.76 -6.20
C ARG A 86 1.10 -9.68 -6.40
N ALA A 87 1.08 -10.84 -5.75
CA ALA A 87 -0.05 -11.75 -5.81
C ALA A 87 -1.32 -11.07 -5.29
N LEU A 88 -1.25 -10.34 -4.17
CA LEU A 88 -2.42 -9.72 -3.55
C LEU A 88 -2.97 -8.48 -4.28
N ALA A 89 -2.17 -7.86 -5.16
CA ALA A 89 -2.48 -6.58 -5.82
C ALA A 89 -3.79 -6.56 -6.61
N SER A 90 -4.24 -7.70 -7.16
CA SER A 90 -5.53 -7.81 -7.87
C SER A 90 -5.97 -9.27 -7.96
N THR A 91 -7.26 -9.51 -8.23
CA THR A 91 -7.79 -10.86 -8.48
C THR A 91 -7.03 -11.58 -9.60
N ALA A 92 -6.79 -10.89 -10.72
CA ALA A 92 -6.02 -11.44 -11.85
C ALA A 92 -4.53 -11.72 -11.50
N ALA A 93 -3.96 -11.02 -10.51
CA ALA A 93 -2.61 -11.34 -10.03
C ALA A 93 -2.61 -12.58 -9.13
N ARG A 94 -3.64 -12.76 -8.29
CA ARG A 94 -3.82 -13.96 -7.45
C ARG A 94 -3.98 -15.20 -8.30
N GLU A 95 -4.84 -15.16 -9.31
CA GLU A 95 -5.05 -16.30 -10.23
C GLU A 95 -3.76 -16.69 -10.95
N ARG A 96 -2.99 -15.70 -11.44
CA ARG A 96 -1.68 -15.95 -12.06
C ARG A 96 -0.67 -16.53 -11.08
N PHE A 97 -0.67 -16.06 -9.84
CA PHE A 97 0.19 -16.59 -8.78
C PHE A 97 -0.19 -18.04 -8.43
N ALA A 98 -1.46 -18.31 -8.17
CA ALA A 98 -2.02 -19.63 -7.91
C ALA A 98 -1.63 -20.63 -9.01
N LYS A 99 -1.83 -20.25 -10.28
CA LYS A 99 -1.45 -21.07 -11.43
C LYS A 99 0.05 -21.28 -11.55
N ARG A 100 0.86 -20.24 -11.32
CA ARG A 100 2.32 -20.31 -11.44
C ARG A 100 2.96 -21.19 -10.38
N TYR A 101 2.48 -21.11 -9.15
CA TYR A 101 3.07 -21.79 -8.00
C TYR A 101 2.30 -23.06 -7.59
N GLY A 102 1.24 -23.43 -8.29
CA GLY A 102 0.42 -24.60 -7.98
C GLY A 102 -0.24 -24.50 -6.61
N ILE A 103 -0.72 -23.31 -6.25
CA ILE A 103 -1.33 -23.01 -4.96
C ILE A 103 -2.84 -22.92 -5.16
N ASP A 104 -3.60 -23.71 -4.42
CA ASP A 104 -5.05 -23.60 -4.36
C ASP A 104 -5.50 -22.47 -3.42
N ASP A 105 -6.77 -22.09 -3.53
CA ASP A 105 -7.36 -21.01 -2.73
C ASP A 105 -7.30 -21.32 -1.23
N ALA A 106 -7.44 -22.59 -0.84
CA ALA A 106 -7.37 -23.00 0.57
C ALA A 106 -5.98 -22.75 1.17
N LYS A 107 -4.91 -23.06 0.42
CA LYS A 107 -3.53 -22.84 0.81
C LYS A 107 -3.18 -21.36 0.81
N LEU A 108 -3.67 -20.59 -0.15
CA LEU A 108 -3.53 -19.12 -0.15
C LEU A 108 -4.22 -18.48 1.07
N THR A 109 -5.45 -18.90 1.35
CA THR A 109 -6.24 -18.47 2.52
C THR A 109 -5.53 -18.82 3.83
N LYS A 110 -5.00 -20.03 3.95
CA LYS A 110 -4.19 -20.45 5.11
C LYS A 110 -2.95 -19.58 5.28
N ALA A 111 -2.28 -19.22 4.19
CA ALA A 111 -1.12 -18.35 4.23
C ALA A 111 -1.45 -16.92 4.66
N ILE A 112 -2.52 -16.34 4.11
CA ILE A 112 -3.00 -15.01 4.52
C ILE A 112 -3.33 -15.02 6.02
N ARG A 113 -4.01 -16.06 6.51
CA ARG A 113 -4.30 -16.24 7.93
C ARG A 113 -3.03 -16.30 8.78
N ALA A 114 -2.06 -17.13 8.40
CA ALA A 114 -0.77 -17.23 9.09
C ALA A 114 -0.04 -15.88 9.13
N GLY A 115 -0.10 -15.12 8.04
CA GLY A 115 0.39 -13.74 7.97
C GLY A 115 -0.25 -12.83 9.02
N LEU A 116 -1.59 -12.77 9.05
CA LEU A 116 -2.33 -11.93 10.00
C LEU A 116 -2.03 -12.31 11.46
N LEU A 117 -1.93 -13.60 11.77
CA LEU A 117 -1.58 -14.07 13.11
C LEU A 117 -0.17 -13.63 13.50
N ARG A 118 0.81 -13.78 12.59
CA ARG A 118 2.18 -13.28 12.82
C ARG A 118 2.21 -11.77 13.06
N ALA A 119 1.41 -10.99 12.32
CA ALA A 119 1.36 -9.55 12.51
C ALA A 119 0.79 -9.14 13.88
N ILE A 120 -0.18 -9.89 14.40
CA ILE A 120 -0.70 -9.72 15.77
C ILE A 120 0.41 -10.04 16.78
N ASP A 121 1.08 -11.18 16.62
CA ASP A 121 2.15 -11.62 17.52
C ASP A 121 3.32 -10.63 17.53
N ASP A 122 3.78 -10.18 16.36
CA ASP A 122 4.86 -9.20 16.22
C ASP A 122 4.47 -7.84 16.86
N SER A 123 3.21 -7.42 16.72
CA SER A 123 2.70 -6.18 17.33
C SER A 123 2.60 -6.27 18.85
N GLU A 124 2.18 -7.43 19.38
CA GLU A 124 2.14 -7.70 20.83
C GLU A 124 3.55 -7.71 21.42
N ASN A 125 4.48 -8.41 20.78
CA ASN A 125 5.88 -8.49 21.19
C ASN A 125 6.58 -7.13 21.18
N ALA A 126 6.17 -6.25 20.26
CA ALA A 126 6.68 -4.89 20.18
C ALA A 126 5.99 -3.89 21.14
N GLY A 127 4.96 -4.32 21.88
CA GLY A 127 4.16 -3.45 22.75
C GLY A 127 3.25 -2.47 22.01
N ALA A 128 3.15 -2.57 20.68
CA ALA A 128 2.24 -1.77 19.85
C ALA A 128 0.79 -2.22 19.98
N LEU A 129 0.56 -3.49 20.32
CA LEU A 129 -0.75 -4.07 20.59
C LEU A 129 -0.79 -4.65 22.00
N SER A 130 -1.76 -4.22 22.81
CA SER A 130 -1.96 -4.82 24.13
C SER A 130 -2.47 -6.26 23.97
N PRO A 131 -1.97 -7.23 24.76
CA PRO A 131 -2.48 -8.61 24.76
C PRO A 131 -4.00 -8.72 25.02
N LEU A 132 -4.57 -7.75 25.73
CA LEU A 132 -6.01 -7.63 25.98
C LEU A 132 -6.82 -7.46 24.68
N ILE A 133 -6.26 -6.75 23.70
CA ILE A 133 -6.89 -6.50 22.39
C ILE A 133 -6.42 -7.55 21.37
N GLY A 134 -5.18 -8.04 21.49
CA GLY A 134 -4.63 -9.02 20.56
C GLY A 134 -5.22 -10.44 20.71
N ALA A 135 -5.58 -10.88 21.91
CA ALA A 135 -6.28 -12.16 22.11
C ALA A 135 -7.61 -12.29 21.34
N PRO A 136 -8.56 -11.32 21.42
CA PRO A 136 -9.78 -11.39 20.62
C PRO A 136 -9.52 -11.22 19.12
N LEU A 137 -8.54 -10.41 18.71
CA LEU A 137 -8.13 -10.30 17.29
C LEU A 137 -7.63 -11.64 16.74
N ARG A 138 -6.77 -12.35 17.50
CA ARG A 138 -6.24 -13.66 17.16
C ARG A 138 -7.37 -14.69 16.99
N ALA A 139 -8.26 -14.77 17.98
CA ALA A 139 -9.43 -15.64 17.92
C ALA A 139 -10.34 -15.32 16.72
N THR A 140 -10.48 -14.04 16.38
CA THR A 140 -11.26 -13.60 15.22
C THR A 140 -10.62 -14.09 13.92
N VAL A 141 -9.32 -13.92 13.75
CA VAL A 141 -8.58 -14.37 12.55
C VAL A 141 -8.63 -15.90 12.38
N GLU A 142 -8.60 -16.65 13.49
CA GLU A 142 -8.69 -18.12 13.48
C GLU A 142 -10.08 -18.63 13.10
N ASN A 143 -11.14 -17.92 13.48
CA ASN A 143 -12.51 -18.41 13.36
C ASN A 143 -13.29 -17.80 12.19
N ILE A 144 -12.86 -16.66 11.63
CA ILE A 144 -13.57 -16.01 10.52
C ILE A 144 -13.26 -16.70 9.17
N PRO A 145 -14.30 -17.03 8.37
CA PRO A 145 -14.14 -17.39 6.96
C PRO A 145 -13.63 -16.18 6.17
N LEU A 146 -12.43 -16.27 5.61
CA LEU A 146 -11.79 -15.15 4.89
C LEU A 146 -12.59 -14.71 3.65
N ASP A 147 -13.38 -15.61 3.06
CA ASP A 147 -14.23 -15.31 1.90
C ASP A 147 -15.29 -14.24 2.24
N GLN A 148 -15.86 -14.31 3.45
CA GLN A 148 -16.85 -13.34 3.95
C GLN A 148 -16.19 -12.00 4.30
N ALA A 149 -14.95 -12.02 4.78
CA ALA A 149 -14.20 -10.80 5.08
C ALA A 149 -13.94 -9.97 3.80
N ILE A 150 -13.68 -10.61 2.66
CA ILE A 150 -13.49 -9.94 1.37
C ILE A 150 -14.79 -9.26 0.91
N GLU A 151 -15.95 -9.88 1.11
CA GLU A 151 -17.25 -9.26 0.80
C GLU A 151 -17.52 -8.05 1.69
N LEU A 152 -17.21 -8.14 2.97
CA LEU A 152 -17.35 -7.02 3.92
C LEU A 152 -16.53 -5.80 3.48
N VAL A 153 -15.28 -6.03 3.06
CA VAL A 153 -14.39 -4.97 2.55
C VAL A 153 -14.90 -4.41 1.22
N LYS A 154 -15.37 -5.25 0.29
CA LYS A 154 -15.96 -4.79 -0.97
C LYS A 154 -17.22 -3.94 -0.74
N ASN A 155 -18.07 -4.33 0.21
CA ASN A 155 -19.26 -3.59 0.59
C ASN A 155 -18.92 -2.23 1.24
N ALA A 156 -17.91 -2.21 2.12
CA ALA A 156 -17.40 -0.96 2.70
C ALA A 156 -16.82 -0.03 1.62
N LYS A 157 -16.04 -0.57 0.68
CA LYS A 157 -15.51 0.21 -0.46
C LYS A 157 -16.62 0.76 -1.34
N SER A 158 -17.66 -0.04 -1.61
CA SER A 158 -18.83 0.41 -2.37
C SER A 158 -19.52 1.58 -1.65
N ALA A 159 -19.80 1.44 -0.36
CA ALA A 159 -20.38 2.50 0.46
C ALA A 159 -19.52 3.78 0.44
N PHE A 160 -18.20 3.65 0.58
CA PHE A 160 -17.28 4.78 0.52
C PHE A 160 -17.22 5.43 -0.87
N SER A 161 -17.23 4.63 -1.95
CA SER A 161 -17.25 5.14 -3.32
C SER A 161 -18.57 5.87 -3.65
N ASN A 162 -19.69 5.39 -3.11
CA ASN A 162 -20.98 6.07 -3.21
C ASN A 162 -20.97 7.39 -2.45
N LEU A 163 -20.37 7.41 -1.26
CA LEU A 163 -20.18 8.62 -0.48
C LEU A 163 -19.26 9.61 -1.20
N GLN A 164 -18.18 9.14 -1.84
CA GLN A 164 -17.26 10.00 -2.59
C GLN A 164 -17.91 10.58 -3.86
N ASN A 165 -18.77 9.81 -4.53
CA ASN A 165 -19.60 10.31 -5.63
C ASN A 165 -20.64 11.34 -5.16
N PHE A 166 -21.18 11.17 -3.94
CA PHE A 166 -22.08 12.12 -3.31
C PHE A 166 -21.37 13.40 -2.83
N LEU A 167 -20.14 13.26 -2.33
CA LEU A 167 -19.26 14.34 -1.85
C LEU A 167 -18.33 14.90 -2.94
N GLY A 168 -18.58 14.61 -4.22
CA GLY A 168 -17.84 15.23 -5.31
C GLY A 168 -17.85 16.76 -5.19
N PRO A 169 -17.10 17.47 -6.05
CA PRO A 169 -15.96 18.36 -5.73
C PRO A 169 -15.76 18.96 -4.31
N ALA A 170 -16.64 18.75 -3.34
CA ALA A 170 -16.51 19.21 -1.97
C ALA A 170 -15.31 18.57 -1.25
N GLY A 171 -14.87 17.36 -1.65
CA GLY A 171 -13.62 16.76 -1.16
C GLY A 171 -12.36 17.61 -1.44
N ALA A 172 -12.30 18.27 -2.61
CA ALA A 172 -11.19 19.15 -2.96
C ALA A 172 -11.17 20.45 -2.13
N LEU A 173 -12.32 20.86 -1.57
CA LEU A 173 -12.41 22.01 -0.67
C LEU A 173 -11.95 21.69 0.75
N ILE A 174 -11.90 20.42 1.14
CA ILE A 174 -11.44 19.98 2.47
C ILE A 174 -9.90 19.91 2.53
N GLU A 175 -9.24 19.59 1.41
CA GLU A 175 -7.76 19.64 1.28
C GLU A 175 -7.17 21.06 1.25
N GLU A 176 -7.97 22.09 0.97
CA GLU A 176 -7.51 23.49 0.98
C GLU A 176 -7.67 24.17 2.36
N PHE A 177 -8.39 23.55 3.30
CA PHE A 177 -8.64 24.08 4.65
C PHE A 177 -7.92 23.33 5.79
N LEU A 178 -7.15 22.29 5.47
CA LEU A 178 -6.26 21.59 6.40
C LEU A 178 -4.81 21.78 5.90
N PRO A 179 -3.92 22.43 6.66
CA PRO A 179 -2.51 22.58 6.29
C PRO A 179 -1.75 21.26 6.27
#